data_AF-A0A1C6VSC6-F1
#
_entry.id   AF-A0A1C6VSC6-F1
#
_cell.length_a   1.000
_cell.length_b   1.000
_cell.length_c   1.000
_cell.angle_alpha   90.00
_cell.angle_beta   90.00
_cell.angle_gamma   90.00
#
_symmetry.space_group_name_H-M   'P 1'
#
loop_
_entity.id
_entity.type
_entity.pdbx_description
1 polymer ?
#
loop_
_entity_poly.entity_id
_entity_poly.type
_entity_poly.pdbx_seq_one_letter_code
_entity_poly.pdbx_strand_id
1 'polypeptide(L)'
;MLVEAHRYDAFAWRRDSWDAARPYWIDKLTGSPRLRTMIDAGADVADVVGAWADELAEFNRRREPQLLYRRFRRPRRRPGQEDWPGSTSRSSAWQTISIPALRTM
;
A
#
# COMPACT_ATOMS: atom_id res chain seq x y z
N MET A 1 3.63 -14.60 -2.02
CA MET A 1 4.56 -14.54 -0.87
C MET A 1 4.16 -15.52 0.23
N LEU A 2 3.03 -15.36 0.95
CA LEU A 2 2.67 -16.27 2.06
C LEU A 2 2.29 -17.69 1.60
N VAL A 3 1.45 -17.82 0.56
CA VAL A 3 1.07 -19.12 -0.02
C VAL A 3 2.32 -19.89 -0.50
N GLU A 4 3.24 -19.21 -1.18
CA GLU A 4 4.50 -19.81 -1.63
C GLU A 4 5.42 -20.20 -0.47
N ALA A 5 5.51 -19.36 0.58
CA ALA A 5 6.30 -19.69 1.77
C ALA A 5 5.75 -20.92 2.50
N HIS A 6 4.43 -21.11 2.55
CA HIS A 6 3.79 -22.25 3.19
C HIS A 6 4.10 -23.60 2.52
N ARG A 7 4.60 -23.60 1.28
CA ARG A 7 4.99 -24.84 0.57
C ARG A 7 6.30 -25.45 1.04
N TYR A 8 7.09 -24.73 1.83
CA TYR A 8 8.35 -25.24 2.36
C TYR A 8 8.12 -26.03 3.65
N ASP A 9 8.75 -27.20 3.78
CA ASP A 9 8.60 -28.07 4.96
C ASP A 9 8.97 -27.39 6.29
N ALA A 10 9.91 -26.44 6.25
CA ALA A 10 10.36 -25.70 7.42
C ALA A 10 9.46 -24.49 7.77
N PHE A 11 8.38 -24.27 7.03
CA PHE A 11 7.49 -23.15 7.27
C PHE A 11 6.76 -23.32 8.61
N ALA A 12 6.74 -22.25 9.41
CA ALA A 12 5.96 -22.19 10.63
C ALA A 12 5.43 -20.77 10.86
N TRP A 13 4.17 -20.68 11.28
CA TRP A 13 3.61 -19.41 11.75
C TRP A 13 4.30 -18.98 13.03
N ARG A 14 4.92 -17.80 12.99
CA ARG A 14 5.48 -17.19 14.20
C ARG A 14 4.36 -16.92 15.21
N ARG A 15 4.60 -17.29 16.46
CA ARG A 15 3.72 -16.97 17.59
C ARG A 15 4.27 -15.78 18.36
N ASP A 16 3.40 -14.88 18.80
CA ASP A 16 3.72 -13.82 19.73
C ASP A 16 3.54 -14.33 21.16
N SER A 17 4.51 -14.05 22.03
CA SER A 17 4.50 -14.49 23.43
C SER A 17 3.63 -13.62 24.35
N TRP A 18 3.28 -12.40 23.92
CA TRP A 18 2.58 -11.41 24.75
C TRP A 18 1.05 -11.53 24.71
N ASP A 19 0.46 -12.12 23.66
CA ASP A 19 -0.99 -12.20 23.49
C ASP A 19 -1.41 -13.66 23.35
N ALA A 20 -1.87 -14.24 24.46
CA ALA A 20 -2.32 -15.63 24.51
C ALA A 20 -3.67 -15.85 23.82
N ALA A 21 -4.50 -14.81 23.68
CA ALA A 21 -5.81 -14.93 23.04
C ALA A 21 -5.69 -14.93 21.51
N ARG A 22 -4.74 -14.17 20.97
CA ARG A 22 -4.38 -14.18 19.54
C ARG A 22 -2.88 -14.46 19.40
N PRO A 23 -2.49 -15.75 19.45
CA PRO A 23 -1.07 -16.11 19.51
C PRO A 23 -0.36 -15.86 18.18
N TYR A 24 -1.03 -15.78 17.04
CA TYR A 24 -0.39 -15.58 15.74
C TYR A 24 -0.40 -14.11 15.33
N TRP A 25 0.78 -13.56 15.03
CA TRP A 25 0.90 -12.16 14.57
C TRP A 25 0.10 -11.90 13.30
N ILE A 26 0.01 -12.90 12.41
CA ILE A 26 -0.65 -12.76 11.13
C ILE A 26 -2.14 -12.49 11.32
N ASP A 27 -2.79 -13.17 12.26
CA ASP A 27 -4.21 -13.03 12.57
C ASP A 27 -4.54 -11.60 13.08
N LYS A 28 -3.55 -10.90 13.64
CA LYS A 28 -3.68 -9.50 14.08
C LYS A 28 -3.59 -8.53 12.89
N LEU A 29 -2.65 -8.76 11.97
CA LEU A 29 -2.50 -7.90 10.79
C LEU A 29 -3.65 -8.06 9.80
N THR A 30 -4.18 -9.28 9.65
CA THR A 30 -5.32 -9.57 8.79
C THR A 30 -6.65 -9.32 9.47
N GLY A 31 -6.66 -9.04 10.78
CA GLY A 31 -7.84 -8.81 11.60
C GLY A 31 -8.70 -10.05 11.85
N SER A 32 -8.31 -11.22 11.34
CA SER A 32 -9.03 -12.49 11.51
C SER A 32 -8.11 -13.70 11.27
N PRO A 33 -8.43 -14.87 11.86
CA PRO A 33 -7.69 -16.11 11.59
C PRO A 33 -7.92 -16.69 10.18
N ARG A 34 -8.89 -16.14 9.43
CA ARG A 34 -9.35 -16.66 8.14
C ARG A 34 -8.20 -16.88 7.15
N LEU A 35 -7.31 -15.90 7.01
CA LEU A 35 -6.18 -16.00 6.09
C LEU A 35 -5.27 -17.19 6.43
N ARG A 36 -4.87 -17.29 7.70
CA ARG A 36 -3.99 -18.36 8.17
C ARG A 36 -4.63 -19.72 7.95
N THR A 37 -5.89 -19.89 8.36
CA THR A 37 -6.60 -21.17 8.22
C THR A 37 -6.83 -21.58 6.78
N MET A 38 -7.02 -20.63 5.86
CA MET A 38 -7.15 -20.94 4.43
C MET A 38 -5.82 -21.42 3.84
N ILE A 39 -4.72 -20.75 4.19
CA ILE A 39 -3.38 -21.16 3.74
C ILE A 39 -3.00 -22.52 4.34
N ASP A 40 -3.28 -22.73 5.63
CA ASP A 40 -3.11 -24.04 6.30
C ASP A 40 -3.91 -25.15 5.60
N ALA A 41 -5.09 -24.82 5.05
CA ALA A 41 -5.93 -25.73 4.27
C ALA A 41 -5.52 -25.88 2.80
N GLY A 42 -4.44 -25.20 2.35
CA GLY A 42 -3.92 -25.30 0.98
C GLY A 42 -4.60 -24.39 -0.05
N ALA A 43 -5.35 -23.38 0.38
CA ALA A 43 -5.95 -22.39 -0.51
C ALA A 43 -4.89 -21.61 -1.29
N ASP A 44 -5.14 -21.36 -2.58
CA ASP A 44 -4.24 -20.54 -3.40
C ASP A 44 -4.55 -19.05 -3.23
N VAL A 45 -3.71 -18.19 -3.80
CA VAL A 45 -3.84 -16.73 -3.76
C VAL A 45 -5.21 -16.27 -4.24
N ALA A 46 -5.74 -16.88 -5.30
CA ALA A 46 -7.05 -16.53 -5.85
C ALA A 46 -8.19 -16.82 -4.86
N ASP A 47 -8.15 -17.96 -4.17
CA ASP A 47 -9.14 -18.34 -3.17
C ASP A 47 -9.10 -17.40 -1.97
N VAL A 48 -7.89 -17.15 -1.47
CA VAL A 48 -7.62 -16.22 -0.37
C VAL A 48 -8.17 -14.84 -0.72
N VAL A 49 -7.79 -14.25 -1.85
CA VAL A 49 -8.29 -12.92 -2.26
C VAL A 49 -9.81 -12.92 -2.48
N GLY A 50 -10.34 -13.95 -3.14
CA GLY A 50 -11.77 -14.09 -3.43
C GLY A 50 -12.62 -14.12 -2.16
N ALA A 51 -12.10 -14.69 -1.08
CA ALA A 51 -12.79 -14.76 0.21
C ALA A 51 -13.20 -13.38 0.78
N TRP A 52 -12.46 -12.31 0.47
CA TRP A 52 -12.79 -10.94 0.93
C TRP A 52 -13.61 -10.12 -0.06
N ALA A 53 -13.91 -10.64 -1.25
CA ALA A 53 -14.56 -9.86 -2.30
C ALA A 53 -15.91 -9.27 -1.86
N ASP A 54 -16.74 -10.07 -1.19
CA ASP A 54 -18.07 -9.64 -0.74
C ASP A 54 -17.99 -8.60 0.40
N GLU A 55 -17.09 -8.82 1.36
CA GLU A 55 -16.86 -7.89 2.48
C GLU A 55 -16.31 -6.55 1.97
N LEU A 56 -15.40 -6.57 1.00
CA LEU A 56 -14.87 -5.37 0.35
C LEU A 56 -15.94 -4.64 -0.46
N ALA A 57 -16.81 -5.37 -1.16
CA ALA A 57 -17.94 -4.79 -1.86
C ALA A 57 -18.90 -4.10 -0.89
N GLU A 58 -19.21 -4.73 0.24
CA GLU A 58 -20.04 -4.15 1.29
C GLU A 58 -19.38 -2.93 1.94
N PHE A 59 -18.09 -3.00 2.25
CA PHE A 59 -17.34 -1.86 2.76
C PHE A 59 -17.35 -0.69 1.77
N ASN A 60 -17.21 -0.97 0.48
CA ASN A 60 -17.28 0.03 -0.58
C ASN A 60 -18.66 0.70 -0.65
N ARG A 61 -19.76 -0.04 -0.44
CA ARG A 61 -21.10 0.54 -0.34
C ARG A 61 -21.25 1.42 0.91
N ARG A 62 -20.82 0.91 2.07
CA ARG A 62 -20.92 1.64 3.35
C ARG A 62 -20.11 2.92 3.39
N ARG A 63 -18.94 2.94 2.75
CA ARG A 63 -18.07 4.13 2.74
C ARG A 63 -18.54 5.22 1.78
N GLU A 64 -19.33 4.89 0.76
CA GLU A 64 -19.71 5.82 -0.32
C GLU A 64 -20.34 7.13 0.20
N PRO A 65 -21.29 7.11 1.15
CA PRO A 65 -21.90 8.34 1.67
C PRO A 65 -20.93 9.21 2.49
N GLN A 66 -19.80 8.64 2.93
CA GLN A 66 -18.81 9.31 3.78
C GLN A 66 -17.65 9.94 2.96
N LEU A 67 -17.68 9.84 1.62
CA LEU A 67 -16.60 10.35 0.77
C LEU A 67 -16.73 11.85 0.52
N LEU A 68 -15.79 12.63 1.07
CA LEU A 68 -15.68 14.08 0.81
C LEU A 68 -14.96 14.42 -0.49
N TYR A 69 -14.16 13.50 -1.02
CA TYR A 69 -13.34 13.72 -2.21
C TYR A 69 -13.71 12.74 -3.31
N ARG A 70 -13.92 13.28 -4.52
CA ARG A 70 -14.12 12.45 -5.69
C ARG A 70 -12.84 11.70 -6.01
N ARG A 71 -12.95 10.40 -6.28
CA ARG A 71 -11.83 9.60 -6.78
C ARG A 71 -11.28 10.24 -8.06
N PHE A 72 -10.02 10.67 -8.03
CA PHE A 72 -9.35 11.18 -9.22
C PHE A 72 -9.23 10.07 -10.26
N ARG A 73 -9.98 10.18 -11.36
CA ARG A 73 -9.83 9.29 -12.50
C ARG A 73 -8.71 9.86 -13.36
N ARG A 74 -7.52 9.21 -13.34
CA ARG A 74 -6.43 9.57 -14.26
C ARG A 74 -7.01 9.62 -15.68
N PRO A 75 -6.85 10.73 -16.42
CA PRO A 75 -7.22 10.76 -17.83
C PRO A 75 -6.48 9.65 -18.58
N ARG A 76 -7.14 8.99 -19.55
CA ARG A 76 -6.41 8.13 -20.50
C ARG A 76 -5.35 9.02 -21.15
N ARG A 77 -4.08 8.65 -21.01
CA ARG A 77 -2.99 9.25 -21.80
C ARG A 77 -3.40 9.16 -23.27
N ARG A 78 -3.45 10.31 -23.95
CA ARG A 78 -3.60 10.31 -25.41
C ARG A 78 -2.34 9.67 -26.01
N PRO A 79 -2.45 8.76 -26.99
CA PRO A 79 -1.28 8.28 -27.71
C PRO A 79 -0.53 9.48 -28.30
N GLY A 80 0.78 9.61 -28.02
CA GLY A 80 1.63 10.68 -28.57
C GLY A 80 1.93 11.88 -27.65
N GLN A 81 1.49 11.90 -26.38
CA GLN A 81 1.91 12.93 -25.43
C GLN A 81 3.15 12.46 -24.63
N GLU A 82 4.32 12.73 -25.20
CA GLU A 82 5.61 12.56 -24.54
C GLU A 82 6.02 13.89 -23.90
N ASP A 83 5.84 14.00 -22.58
CA ASP A 83 6.41 15.10 -21.81
C ASP A 83 7.87 14.72 -21.47
N TRP A 84 8.84 15.27 -22.22
CA TRP A 84 9.86 16.20 -21.69
C TRP A 84 11.10 16.37 -22.60
N PRO A 85 11.22 17.49 -23.34
CA PRO A 85 12.53 18.12 -23.49
C PRO A 85 12.40 19.66 -23.37
N GLY A 86 12.45 20.21 -22.15
CA GLY A 86 12.59 21.67 -21.97
C GLY A 86 12.00 22.27 -20.69
N SER A 87 12.48 21.85 -19.50
CA SER A 87 12.02 22.39 -18.18
C SER A 87 12.74 23.67 -17.94
N THR A 88 12.36 24.66 -18.72
CA THR A 88 12.89 26.00 -18.60
C THR A 88 11.74 26.95 -18.87
N SER A 89 11.02 27.32 -17.81
CA SER A 89 10.64 28.71 -17.59
C SER A 89 9.95 28.89 -16.23
N ARG A 90 10.70 29.51 -15.31
CA ARG A 90 10.29 30.46 -14.26
C ARG A 90 9.50 29.94 -13.06
N SER A 91 10.24 29.74 -11.97
CA SER A 91 9.98 30.48 -10.72
C SER A 91 11.30 31.03 -10.18
N SER A 92 11.70 32.15 -10.75
CA SER A 92 12.64 33.10 -10.18
C SER A 92 11.92 33.86 -9.06
N ALA A 93 11.94 33.31 -7.85
CA ALA A 93 11.47 34.01 -6.65
C ALA A 93 12.32 33.73 -5.40
N TRP A 94 13.34 32.86 -5.47
CA TRP A 94 14.21 32.57 -4.34
C TRP A 94 15.65 32.38 -4.81
N GLN A 95 16.32 33.48 -5.20
CA GLN A 95 17.78 33.47 -5.41
C GLN A 95 18.37 34.89 -5.47
N THR A 96 18.27 35.62 -4.35
CA THR A 96 19.25 36.67 -4.01
C THR A 96 19.36 36.77 -2.49
N ILE A 97 20.22 35.93 -1.89
CA ILE A 97 20.93 36.30 -0.67
C ILE A 97 22.40 36.36 -1.09
N SER A 98 22.82 37.53 -1.58
CA SER A 98 24.24 37.82 -1.78
C SER A 98 24.87 38.06 -0.41
N ILE A 99 25.81 37.21 -0.02
CA ILE A 99 26.71 37.46 1.11
C ILE A 99 27.89 38.28 0.55
N PRO A 100 28.10 39.54 0.98
CA PRO A 100 29.28 40.28 0.59
C PRO A 100 30.48 39.74 1.37
N ALA A 101 31.50 39.27 0.63
CA ALA A 101 32.79 38.90 1.17
C ALA A 101 33.44 40.12 1.85
N LEU A 102 33.71 40.01 3.14
CA LEU A 102 34.59 40.92 3.88
C LEU A 102 36.02 40.75 3.35
N ARG A 103 36.46 41.75 2.57
CA ARG A 103 37.85 41.99 2.22
C ARG A 103 38.42 42.94 3.27
N THR A 104 39.15 42.41 4.25
CA THR A 104 40.03 43.22 5.10
C THR A 104 41.26 42.40 5.49
N MET A 105 42.41 42.93 5.06
CA MET A 105 43.81 42.70 5.49
C MET A 105 44.47 41.36 5.16
#